data_AF-A0ABC9YGF8-F1
#
_entry.id   AF-A0ABC9YGF8-F1
#
_cell.length_a   1.000
_cell.length_b   1.000
_cell.length_c   1.000
_cell.angle_alpha   90.00
_cell.angle_beta   90.00
_cell.angle_gamma   90.00
#
_symmetry.space_group_name_H-M   'P 1'
#
loop_
_entity.id
_entity.type
_entity.pdbx_description
1 polymer ?
#
loop_
_entity_poly.entity_id
_entity_poly.type
_entity_poly.pdbx_seq_one_letter_code
_entity_poly.pdbx_strand_id
1 'polypeptide(L)'
;MGDFNHPDICWRDNATERKQSRKFLECVDDNFLLQVIEEPMRRGAMLDLVLTNKEGLVGDVKLKGSLGCSDHEMVEFRILRAARRAHSKLTNLDFRRADFGLLRDLLGRIPWDKALEGRGAQDSWLIFKGHLLQAQERCIPTKRKSSKNTKRPP
;
A
#
# COMPACT_ATOMS: atom_id res chain seq x y z
N MET A 1 -11.35 -3.47 1.86
CA MET A 1 -12.54 -3.12 2.65
C MET A 1 -13.09 -1.83 2.11
N GLY A 2 -14.40 -1.76 1.93
CA GLY A 2 -15.09 -0.52 1.58
C GLY A 2 -16.58 -0.76 1.37
N ASP A 3 -17.34 0.32 1.27
CA ASP A 3 -18.73 0.31 0.86
C ASP A 3 -18.82 0.31 -0.68
N PHE A 4 -19.40 -0.73 -1.25
CA PHE A 4 -19.53 -0.93 -2.69
C PHE A 4 -20.95 -0.64 -3.22
N ASN A 5 -21.93 -0.37 -2.36
CA ASN A 5 -23.28 0.04 -2.76
C ASN A 5 -23.99 -0.90 -3.77
N HIS A 6 -23.81 -2.22 -3.62
CA HIS A 6 -24.50 -3.24 -4.40
C HIS A 6 -25.48 -4.07 -3.54
N PRO A 7 -26.62 -3.49 -3.11
CA PRO A 7 -27.53 -4.15 -2.16
C PRO A 7 -28.26 -5.38 -2.70
N ASP A 8 -28.33 -5.51 -4.02
CA ASP A 8 -29.09 -6.56 -4.70
C ASP A 8 -28.27 -7.84 -4.94
N ILE A 9 -26.99 -7.86 -4.53
CA ILE A 9 -26.15 -9.05 -4.61
C ILE A 9 -26.51 -10.00 -3.48
N CYS A 10 -26.96 -11.21 -3.85
CA CYS A 10 -27.03 -12.33 -2.94
C CYS A 10 -25.65 -13.01 -2.90
N TRP A 11 -24.87 -12.69 -1.86
CA TRP A 11 -23.54 -13.28 -1.65
C TRP A 11 -23.56 -14.77 -1.33
N ARG A 12 -24.68 -15.29 -0.81
CA ARG A 12 -24.86 -16.73 -0.56
C ARG A 12 -24.95 -17.52 -1.86
N ASP A 13 -25.70 -17.00 -2.83
CA ASP A 13 -25.99 -17.69 -4.10
C ASP A 13 -25.09 -17.19 -5.24
N ASN A 14 -24.17 -16.26 -4.95
CA ASN A 14 -23.36 -15.53 -5.92
C ASN A 14 -24.19 -15.01 -7.12
N ALA A 15 -25.31 -14.34 -6.83
CA ALA A 15 -26.30 -13.96 -7.83
C ALA A 15 -26.81 -12.53 -7.67
N THR A 16 -27.22 -11.93 -8.80
CA THR A 16 -27.80 -10.58 -8.86
C THR A 16 -28.67 -10.40 -10.11
N GLU A 17 -29.77 -9.68 -9.94
CA GLU A 17 -30.70 -9.33 -11.02
C GLU A 17 -30.25 -8.07 -11.79
N ARG A 18 -29.46 -7.19 -11.16
CA ARG A 18 -29.06 -5.92 -11.77
C ARG A 18 -27.79 -6.08 -12.59
N LYS A 19 -27.84 -5.57 -13.83
CA LYS A 19 -26.71 -5.57 -14.76
C LYS A 19 -25.44 -4.93 -14.18
N GLN A 20 -25.57 -3.86 -13.41
CA GLN A 20 -24.41 -3.16 -12.82
C GLN A 20 -23.74 -3.99 -11.73
N SER A 21 -24.54 -4.58 -10.83
CA SER A 21 -24.07 -5.48 -9.78
C SER A 21 -23.49 -6.78 -10.36
N ARG A 22 -24.02 -7.26 -11.50
CA ARG A 22 -23.47 -8.40 -12.24
C ARG A 22 -22.05 -8.15 -12.73
N LYS A 23 -21.79 -6.98 -13.33
CA LYS A 23 -20.43 -6.60 -13.76
C LYS A 23 -19.44 -6.53 -12.59
N PHE A 24 -19.92 -6.08 -11.43
CA PHE A 24 -19.10 -6.07 -10.23
C PHE A 24 -18.78 -7.50 -9.77
N LEU A 25 -19.78 -8.38 -9.77
CA LEU A 25 -19.59 -9.79 -9.39
C LEU A 25 -18.65 -10.53 -10.36
N GLU A 26 -18.81 -10.32 -11.67
CA GLU A 26 -17.89 -10.81 -12.70
C GLU A 26 -16.46 -10.32 -12.43
N CYS A 27 -16.28 -9.06 -12.05
CA CYS A 27 -14.96 -8.52 -11.67
C CYS A 27 -14.39 -9.18 -10.41
N VAL A 28 -15.22 -9.44 -9.39
CA VAL A 28 -14.79 -10.15 -8.18
C VAL A 28 -14.30 -11.56 -8.53
N ASP A 29 -15.06 -12.29 -9.35
CA ASP A 29 -14.75 -13.64 -9.80
C ASP A 29 -13.50 -13.68 -10.69
N ASP A 30 -13.40 -12.81 -11.71
CA ASP A 30 -12.26 -12.72 -12.63
C ASP A 30 -10.93 -12.41 -11.93
N ASN A 31 -10.99 -11.74 -10.77
CA ASN A 31 -9.83 -11.39 -9.97
C ASN A 31 -9.56 -12.38 -8.82
N PHE A 32 -10.28 -13.51 -8.76
CA PHE A 32 -10.18 -14.52 -7.71
C PHE A 32 -10.36 -13.91 -6.31
N LEU A 33 -11.24 -12.91 -6.19
CA LEU A 33 -11.54 -12.24 -4.93
C LEU A 33 -12.67 -12.96 -4.21
N LEU A 34 -12.51 -13.11 -2.91
CA LEU A 34 -13.47 -13.72 -2.00
C LEU A 34 -13.98 -12.67 -1.02
N GLN A 35 -15.29 -12.59 -0.86
CA GLN A 35 -15.92 -11.81 0.20
C GLN A 35 -15.92 -12.61 1.51
N VAL A 36 -15.34 -12.05 2.58
CA VAL A 36 -15.10 -12.79 3.84
C VAL A 36 -16.09 -12.45 4.97
N ILE A 37 -17.07 -11.60 4.71
CA ILE A 37 -18.13 -11.31 5.69
C ILE A 37 -19.27 -12.32 5.46
N GLU A 38 -19.59 -13.12 6.49
CA GLU A 38 -20.61 -14.17 6.41
C GLU A 38 -22.01 -13.70 6.86
N GLU A 39 -22.07 -12.79 7.83
CA GLU A 39 -23.34 -12.29 8.37
C GLU A 39 -23.72 -10.94 7.74
N PRO A 40 -24.97 -10.76 7.29
CA PRO A 40 -25.45 -9.44 6.90
C PRO A 40 -25.37 -8.46 8.08
N MET A 41 -24.96 -7.23 7.81
CA MET A 41 -25.08 -6.15 8.80
C MET A 41 -26.56 -6.03 9.22
N ARG A 42 -26.83 -5.82 10.53
CA ARG A 42 -28.13 -5.98 11.24
C ARG A 42 -29.44 -5.55 10.55
N ARG A 43 -29.41 -4.84 9.43
CA ARG A 43 -30.57 -4.19 8.78
C ARG A 43 -30.72 -4.39 7.28
N GLY A 44 -29.93 -5.21 6.60
CA GLY A 44 -30.16 -5.43 5.18
C GLY A 44 -28.96 -5.93 4.41
N ALA A 45 -28.87 -5.48 3.16
CA ALA A 45 -27.87 -5.94 2.21
C ALA A 45 -26.43 -5.66 2.67
N MET A 46 -25.52 -6.56 2.31
CA MET A 46 -24.10 -6.44 2.62
C MET A 46 -23.43 -5.45 1.65
N LEU A 47 -23.35 -4.19 2.07
CA LEU A 47 -22.77 -3.09 1.29
C LEU A 47 -21.27 -2.92 1.54
N ASP A 48 -20.87 -3.05 2.80
CA ASP A 48 -19.48 -3.07 3.23
C ASP A 48 -18.89 -4.45 2.97
N LEU A 49 -17.87 -4.52 2.12
CA LEU A 49 -17.21 -5.76 1.73
C LEU A 49 -15.75 -5.79 2.19
N VAL A 50 -15.29 -6.97 2.58
CA VAL A 50 -13.87 -7.26 2.78
C VAL A 50 -13.49 -8.32 1.76
N LEU A 51 -12.89 -7.87 0.66
CA LEU A 51 -12.41 -8.75 -0.41
C LEU A 51 -10.98 -9.19 -0.14
N THR A 52 -10.67 -10.46 -0.40
CA THR A 52 -9.32 -11.01 -0.36
C THR A 52 -9.09 -12.00 -1.49
N ASN A 53 -7.89 -12.05 -2.06
CA ASN A 53 -7.51 -13.06 -3.06
C ASN A 53 -6.81 -14.28 -2.44
N LYS A 54 -6.82 -14.40 -1.11
CA LYS A 54 -6.11 -15.46 -0.40
C LYS A 54 -6.94 -15.95 0.79
N GLU A 55 -7.41 -17.18 0.68
CA GLU A 55 -8.07 -17.88 1.78
C GLU A 55 -7.20 -17.90 3.04
N GLY A 56 -7.83 -17.67 4.20
CA GLY A 56 -7.16 -17.65 5.49
C GLY A 56 -6.24 -16.45 5.73
N LEU A 57 -6.10 -15.49 4.80
CA LEU A 57 -5.36 -14.24 5.05
C LEU A 57 -6.13 -13.32 6.00
N VAL A 58 -7.45 -13.33 5.92
CA VAL A 58 -8.33 -12.56 6.80
C VAL A 58 -9.03 -13.56 7.73
N GLY A 59 -9.03 -13.28 9.03
CA GLY A 59 -9.70 -14.10 10.03
C GLY A 59 -10.25 -13.25 11.17
N ASP A 60 -10.94 -13.89 12.11
CA ASP A 60 -11.60 -13.23 13.25
C ASP A 60 -12.51 -12.06 12.82
N VAL A 61 -13.25 -12.21 11.72
CA VAL A 61 -14.19 -11.19 11.21
C VAL A 61 -15.39 -11.10 12.16
N LYS A 62 -15.70 -9.90 12.64
CA LYS A 62 -16.77 -9.59 13.59
C LYS A 62 -17.44 -8.29 13.24
N LEU A 63 -18.76 -8.27 13.34
CA LEU A 63 -19.52 -7.03 13.33
C LEU A 63 -19.54 -6.46 14.76
N LYS A 64 -19.03 -5.25 14.89
CA LYS A 64 -19.21 -4.38 16.06
C LYS A 64 -20.31 -3.40 15.70
N GLY A 65 -21.22 -3.12 16.63
CA GLY A 65 -22.34 -2.21 16.39
C GLY A 65 -21.91 -0.84 15.86
N SER A 66 -22.87 0.01 15.52
CA SER A 66 -22.59 1.31 14.93
C SER A 66 -21.64 2.16 15.78
N LEU A 67 -20.74 2.88 15.10
CA LEU A 67 -19.88 3.87 15.74
C LEU A 67 -20.62 5.21 15.83
N GLY A 68 -21.04 5.59 17.03
CA GLY A 68 -21.80 6.83 17.24
C GLY A 68 -23.18 6.76 16.58
N CYS A 69 -23.53 7.79 15.80
CA CYS A 69 -24.80 7.88 15.07
C CYS A 69 -24.72 7.32 13.64
N SER A 70 -23.64 6.61 13.28
CA SER A 70 -23.53 6.00 11.96
C SER A 70 -24.59 4.92 11.76
N ASP A 71 -25.10 4.85 10.54
CA ASP A 71 -25.96 3.79 10.03
C ASP A 71 -25.17 2.55 9.55
N HIS A 72 -23.85 2.66 9.43
CA HIS A 72 -22.95 1.52 9.13
C HIS A 72 -22.50 0.80 10.41
N GLU A 73 -22.37 -0.53 10.30
CA GLU A 73 -21.78 -1.35 11.35
C GLU A 73 -20.25 -1.41 11.20
N MET A 74 -19.55 -1.40 12.33
CA MET A 74 -18.10 -1.50 12.32
C MET A 74 -17.70 -2.95 12.00
N VAL A 75 -16.92 -3.17 10.95
CA VAL A 75 -16.33 -4.48 10.67
C VAL A 75 -14.93 -4.54 11.32
N GLU A 76 -14.77 -5.41 12.31
CA GLU A 76 -13.48 -5.75 12.89
C GLU A 76 -12.98 -7.07 12.29
N PHE A 77 -11.73 -7.12 11.86
CA PHE A 77 -11.11 -8.37 11.39
C PHE A 77 -9.60 -8.34 11.64
N ARG A 78 -8.96 -9.50 11.52
CA ARG A 78 -7.50 -9.64 11.61
C ARG A 78 -6.91 -10.05 10.27
N ILE A 79 -5.82 -9.39 9.89
CA ILE A 79 -4.98 -9.85 8.78
C ILE A 79 -3.95 -10.84 9.35
N LEU A 80 -4.19 -12.12 9.10
CA LEU A 80 -3.35 -13.23 9.52
C LEU A 80 -2.09 -13.28 8.65
N ARG A 81 -0.99 -12.72 9.16
CA ARG A 81 0.33 -12.89 8.56
C ARG A 81 1.20 -13.76 9.45
N ALA A 82 1.71 -14.86 8.91
CA ALA A 82 2.89 -15.52 9.44
C ALA A 82 4.07 -14.57 9.25
N ALA A 83 4.36 -13.76 10.28
CA ALA A 83 5.47 -12.84 10.24
C ALA A 83 6.79 -13.62 10.36
N ARG A 84 7.29 -14.17 9.25
CA ARG A 84 8.74 -14.24 9.08
C ARG A 84 9.19 -12.82 8.82
N ARG A 85 9.54 -12.12 9.90
CA ARG A 85 10.22 -10.84 9.79
C ARG A 85 11.58 -11.15 9.18
N ALA A 86 11.66 -11.13 7.85
CA ALA A 86 12.96 -11.07 7.20
C ALA A 86 13.64 -9.85 7.80
N HIS A 87 14.76 -10.06 8.50
CA HIS A 87 15.64 -8.99 8.89
C HIS A 87 16.18 -8.39 7.59
N SER A 88 15.42 -7.47 6.97
CA SER A 88 15.98 -6.67 5.91
C SER A 88 17.06 -5.84 6.58
N LYS A 89 18.31 -6.12 6.23
CA LYS A 89 19.46 -5.25 6.53
C LYS A 89 19.30 -3.98 5.69
N LEU A 90 18.20 -3.25 5.89
CA LEU A 90 17.89 -2.06 5.13
C LEU A 90 18.80 -0.94 5.62
N THR A 91 19.84 -0.67 4.83
CA THR A 91 20.67 0.51 4.93
C THR A 91 19.90 1.68 4.33
N ASN A 92 19.66 2.72 5.12
CA ASN A 92 19.09 3.99 4.65
C ASN A 92 20.19 5.05 4.61
N LEU A 93 20.04 6.05 3.75
CA LEU A 93 20.91 7.22 3.79
C LEU A 93 20.69 8.01 5.08
N ASP A 94 21.78 8.48 5.68
CA ASP A 94 21.76 9.30 6.87
C ASP A 94 21.95 10.78 6.52
N PHE A 95 20.88 11.40 6.02
CA PHE A 95 20.87 12.83 5.64
C PHE A 95 21.25 13.78 6.78
N ARG A 96 21.17 13.35 8.04
CA ARG A 96 21.64 14.15 9.18
C ARG A 96 23.16 14.33 9.20
N ARG A 97 23.88 13.40 8.59
CA ARG A 97 25.35 13.38 8.49
C ARG A 97 25.83 13.66 7.06
N ALA A 98 24.94 14.13 6.19
CA ALA A 98 25.29 14.44 4.82
C ALA A 98 26.19 15.68 4.75
N ASP A 99 27.20 15.62 3.91
CA ASP A 99 27.96 16.81 3.50
C ASP A 99 27.26 17.48 2.31
N PHE A 100 26.36 18.42 2.62
CA PHE A 100 25.65 19.19 1.60
C PHE A 100 26.54 20.20 0.87
N GLY A 101 27.66 20.61 1.45
CA GLY A 101 28.65 21.47 0.79
C GLY A 101 29.31 20.71 -0.35
N LEU A 102 29.87 19.55 -0.05
CA LEU A 102 30.47 18.67 -1.04
C LEU A 102 29.45 18.21 -2.10
N LEU A 103 28.21 17.91 -1.70
CA LEU A 103 27.16 17.53 -2.65
C LEU A 103 26.89 18.64 -3.67
N ARG A 104 26.78 19.89 -3.20
CA ARG A 104 26.61 21.07 -4.05
C ARG A 104 27.79 21.28 -4.97
N ASP A 105 29.02 21.14 -4.45
CA ASP A 105 30.23 21.32 -5.24
C ASP A 105 30.35 20.27 -6.35
N LEU A 106 30.06 19.00 -6.05
CA LEU A 106 30.11 17.93 -7.04
C LEU A 106 29.08 18.14 -8.15
N LEU A 107 27.86 18.57 -7.81
CA LEU A 107 26.82 18.83 -8.81
C LEU A 107 27.05 20.14 -9.56
N GLY A 108 27.61 21.16 -8.91
CA GLY A 108 27.90 22.47 -9.50
C GLY A 108 29.07 22.46 -10.48
N ARG A 109 29.98 21.48 -10.38
CA ARG A 109 31.11 21.30 -11.31
C ARG A 109 30.73 20.65 -12.64
N ILE A 110 29.51 20.11 -12.75
CA ILE A 110 29.06 19.44 -13.96
C ILE A 110 28.65 20.51 -14.99
N PRO A 111 29.20 20.50 -16.22
CA PRO A 111 28.76 21.39 -17.28
C PRO A 111 27.41 20.92 -17.82
N TRP A 112 26.33 21.26 -17.12
CA TRP A 112 24.97 20.81 -17.40
C TRP A 112 24.48 21.23 -18.78
N ASP A 113 24.92 22.39 -19.26
CA ASP A 113 24.70 22.88 -20.61
C ASP A 113 25.15 21.83 -21.65
N LYS A 114 26.38 21.34 -21.55
CA LYS A 114 26.94 20.33 -22.47
C LYS A 114 26.39 18.93 -22.19
N ALA A 115 26.18 18.61 -20.92
CA ALA A 115 25.71 17.28 -20.52
C ALA A 115 24.29 17.00 -21.05
N LEU A 116 23.46 18.03 -21.17
CA LEU A 116 22.05 17.94 -21.55
C LEU A 116 21.76 18.44 -22.98
N GLU A 117 22.76 19.00 -23.67
CA GLU A 117 22.61 19.54 -25.03
C GLU A 117 22.07 18.51 -26.01
N GLY A 118 21.02 18.88 -26.76
CA GLY A 118 20.43 18.05 -27.81
C GLY A 118 19.69 16.80 -27.32
N ARG A 119 19.49 16.64 -25.99
CA ARG A 119 18.86 15.45 -25.42
C ARG A 119 17.38 15.65 -25.11
N GLY A 120 16.59 14.59 -25.31
CA GLY A 120 15.20 14.55 -24.89
C GLY A 120 15.03 14.52 -23.37
N ALA A 121 13.83 14.80 -22.89
CA ALA A 121 13.55 14.91 -21.45
C ALA A 121 13.93 13.65 -20.66
N GLN A 122 13.67 12.46 -21.23
CA GLN A 122 13.98 11.20 -20.58
C GLN A 122 15.49 10.96 -20.46
N ASP A 123 16.26 11.21 -21.52
CA ASP A 123 17.71 11.01 -21.51
C ASP A 123 18.39 12.03 -20.58
N SER A 124 17.94 13.28 -20.62
CA SER A 124 18.38 14.33 -19.71
C SER A 124 18.12 13.97 -18.25
N TRP A 125 16.94 13.39 -17.94
CA TRP A 125 16.62 12.91 -16.60
C TRP A 125 17.53 11.77 -16.14
N LEU A 126 17.82 10.80 -17.02
CA LEU A 126 18.69 9.68 -16.68
C LEU A 126 20.13 10.14 -16.36
N ILE A 127 20.65 11.09 -17.13
CA ILE A 127 21.98 11.68 -16.90
C ILE A 127 22.02 12.44 -15.58
N PHE A 128 21.04 13.33 -15.36
CA PHE A 128 20.93 14.05 -14.09
C PHE A 128 20.85 13.09 -12.90
N LYS A 129 19.96 12.10 -12.97
CA LYS A 129 19.78 11.09 -11.92
C LYS A 129 21.08 10.32 -11.66
N GLY A 130 21.81 9.93 -12.71
CA GLY A 130 23.09 9.24 -12.58
C GLY A 130 24.11 10.05 -11.78
N HIS A 131 24.30 11.32 -12.15
CA HIS A 131 25.21 12.22 -11.43
C HIS A 131 24.75 12.50 -10.00
N LEU A 132 23.45 12.70 -9.76
CA LEU A 132 22.89 12.90 -8.43
C LEU A 132 23.15 11.69 -7.53
N LEU A 133 22.91 10.47 -8.02
CA LEU A 133 23.15 9.24 -7.26
C LEU A 133 24.63 9.04 -6.95
N GLN A 134 25.51 9.31 -7.92
CA GLN A 134 26.95 9.22 -7.71
C GLN A 134 27.44 10.23 -6.65
N ALA A 135 26.95 11.47 -6.69
CA ALA A 135 27.31 12.47 -5.70
C ALA A 135 26.72 12.12 -4.31
N GLN A 136 25.48 11.61 -4.28
CA GLN A 136 24.83 11.15 -3.05
C GLN A 136 25.61 10.03 -2.36
N GLU A 137 26.13 9.05 -3.09
CA GLU A 137 26.94 7.96 -2.53
C GLU A 137 28.23 8.45 -1.86
N ARG A 138 28.82 9.54 -2.37
CA ARG A 138 30.05 10.12 -1.82
C ARG A 138 29.78 11.03 -0.62
N CYS A 139 28.65 11.72 -0.62
CA CYS A 139 28.38 12.77 0.36
C CYS A 139 27.48 12.33 1.52
N ILE A 140 26.73 11.24 1.37
CA ILE A 140 25.71 10.84 2.33
C ILE A 140 26.01 9.43 2.86
N PRO A 141 26.48 9.30 4.12
CA PRO A 141 26.77 8.00 4.69
C PRO A 141 25.47 7.20 4.89
N THR A 142 25.59 5.87 4.93
CA THR A 142 24.45 4.99 5.22
C THR A 142 24.35 4.67 6.71
N LYS A 143 23.13 4.48 7.20
CA LYS A 143 22.81 3.96 8.53
C LYS A 143 21.97 2.70 8.43
N ARG A 144 22.25 1.74 9.30
CA ARG A 144 21.41 0.55 9.45
C ARG A 144 20.17 0.93 10.25
N LYS A 145 19.00 0.52 9.75
CA LYS A 145 17.77 0.61 10.56
C LYS A 145 17.88 -0.41 11.70
N SER A 146 18.13 0.06 12.92
CA SER A 146 17.99 -0.82 14.08
C SER A 146 16.53 -1.24 14.19
N SER A 147 16.24 -2.54 14.17
CA SER A 147 14.93 -3.01 14.59
C SER A 147 14.76 -2.60 16.05
N LYS A 148 13.93 -1.58 16.31
CA LYS A 148 13.44 -1.36 17.67
C LYS A 148 12.74 -2.66 18.07
N ASN A 149 13.35 -3.43 18.96
CA ASN A 149 12.63 -4.40 19.76
C ASN A 149 11.66 -3.57 20.58
N THR A 150 10.44 -3.41 20.08
CA THR A 150 9.33 -2.95 20.90
C THR A 150 9.20 -3.99 22.00
N LYS A 151 9.73 -3.68 23.19
CA LYS A 151 9.31 -4.36 24.41
C LYS A 151 7.79 -4.24 24.41
N ARG A 152 7.11 -5.40 24.43
CA ARG A 152 5.65 -5.43 24.60
C ARG A 152 5.33 -4.60 25.85
N PRO A 153 4.33 -3.72 25.82
CA PRO A 153 3.72 -3.24 27.06
C PRO A 153 3.22 -4.46 27.85
N PRO A 154 3.22 -4.40 29.19
CA PRO A 154 2.63 -5.45 30.02
C PRO A 154 1.16 -5.70 29.66
#